data_AF-A0A8C6ZHJ7-F1
#
_entry.id   AF-A0A8C6ZHJ7-F1
#
_cell.length_a   1.000
_cell.length_b   1.000
_cell.length_c   1.000
_cell.angle_alpha   90.00
_cell.angle_beta   90.00
_cell.angle_gamma   90.00
#
_symmetry.space_group_name_H-M   'P 1'
#
loop_
_entity.id
_entity.type
_entity.pdbx_description
1 polymer ?
#
loop_
_entity_poly.entity_id
_entity_poly.type
_entity_poly.pdbx_seq_one_letter_code
_entity_poly.pdbx_strand_id
1 'polypeptide(L)' 'LTLRPSGAAVSGGTMVAYWRYIRYSQICAQVVRAAMKPQYKAEAERVAAATVKTVKPKKE' A
#
# COMPACT_ATOMS: atom_id res chain seq x y z
N LEU A 1 -4.93 9.27 0.37
CA LEU A 1 -4.93 8.78 1.77
C LEU A 1 -3.57 8.17 2.11
N THR A 2 -2.53 9.00 2.15
CA THR A 2 -1.23 8.63 2.70
C THR A 2 -1.27 8.93 4.19
N LEU A 3 -1.56 7.92 5.01
CA LEU A 3 -1.32 7.96 6.44
C LEU A 3 0.20 8.02 6.65
N ARG A 4 0.76 9.23 6.55
CA ARG A 4 2.09 9.56 7.03
C ARG A 4 1.96 9.62 8.57
N PRO A 5 2.53 8.69 9.33
CA PRO A 5 2.48 8.79 10.78
C PRO A 5 3.40 9.96 11.18
N SER A 6 2.81 11.12 11.45
CA SER A 6 3.50 12.18 12.16
C SER A 6 3.79 11.69 13.57
N GLY A 7 5.04 11.31 13.83
CA GLY A 7 5.71 11.49 15.11
C GLY A 7 5.20 10.76 16.36
N ALA A 8 4.21 9.86 16.27
CA ALA A 8 3.82 9.06 17.43
C ALA A 8 4.75 7.84 17.55
N ALA A 9 5.50 7.75 18.65
CA ALA A 9 6.31 6.60 18.99
C ALA A 9 5.46 5.31 18.90
N VAL A 10 5.70 4.52 17.86
CA VAL A 10 4.96 3.30 17.55
C VAL A 10 5.43 2.24 18.55
N SER A 11 4.65 2.04 19.63
CA SER A 11 4.82 0.89 20.51
C SER A 11 4.78 -0.40 19.67
N GLY A 12 5.67 -1.36 19.92
CA GLY A 12 5.91 -2.50 19.01
C GLY A 12 4.66 -3.28 18.58
N GLY A 13 3.59 -3.29 19.38
CA GLY A 13 2.29 -3.86 19.01
C GLY A 13 1.54 -3.10 17.90
N THR A 14 1.66 -1.77 17.85
CA THR A 14 1.04 -0.94 16.80
C THR A 14 1.76 -1.09 15.46
N MET A 15 3.06 -1.39 15.45
CA MET A 15 3.83 -1.63 14.22
C MET A 15 3.37 -2.90 13.49
N VAL A 16 3.15 -4.00 14.22
CA VAL A 16 2.70 -5.27 13.64
C VAL A 16 1.27 -5.15 13.11
N ALA A 17 0.38 -4.50 13.87
CA ALA A 17 -0.99 -4.25 13.44
C ALA A 17 -1.02 -3.38 12.16
N TYR A 18 -0.21 -2.32 12.11
CA TYR A 18 -0.08 -1.44 10.95
C TYR A 18 0.49 -2.18 9.72
N TRP A 19 1.50 -3.02 9.90
CA TRP A 19 2.06 -3.80 8.79
C TRP A 19 1.06 -4.79 8.21
N ARG A 20 0.29 -5.46 9.08
CA ARG A 20 -0.83 -6.32 8.66
C ARG A 20 -1.90 -5.54 7.92
N TYR A 21 -2.24 -4.33 8.38
CA TYR A 21 -3.21 -3.45 7.73
C TYR A 21 -2.77 -3.00 6.34
N ILE A 22 -1.49 -2.65 6.15
CA ILE A 22 -0.95 -2.27 4.83
C ILE A 22 -1.10 -3.42 3.84
N ARG A 23 -0.66 -4.63 4.22
CA ARG A 23 -0.76 -5.81 3.35
C ARG A 23 -2.20 -6.18 3.05
N TYR A 24 -3.07 -6.15 4.06
CA TYR A 24 -4.49 -6.46 3.88
C TYR A 24 -5.18 -5.49 2.93
N SER A 25 -4.98 -4.18 3.13
CA SER A 25 -5.57 -3.13 2.29
C SER A 25 -5.11 -3.23 0.84
N GLN A 26 -3.82 -3.52 0.61
CA GLN A 26 -3.28 -3.76 -0.73
C GLN A 26 -3.96 -4.93 -1.43
N ILE A 27 -4.15 -6.07 -0.75
CA ILE A 27 -4.78 -7.26 -1.31
C ILE A 27 -6.26 -6.98 -1.64
N CYS A 28 -7.01 -6.35 -0.73
CA CYS A 28 -8.40 -5.99 -1.00
C CYS A 28 -8.52 -5.10 -2.23
N ALA A 29 -7.65 -4.11 -2.36
CA ALA A 29 -7.64 -3.23 -3.53
C ALA A 29 -7.29 -4.00 -4.83
N GLN A 30 -6.46 -5.04 -4.78
CA GLN A 30 -6.18 -5.89 -5.95
C GLN A 30 -7.40 -6.74 -6.33
N VAL A 31 -8.04 -7.39 -5.37
CA VAL A 31 -9.23 -8.22 -5.61
C VAL A 31 -10.38 -7.41 -6.19
N VAL A 32 -10.65 -6.22 -5.64
CA VAL A 32 -11.69 -5.31 -6.15
C VAL A 32 -11.41 -4.92 -7.60
N ARG A 33 -10.16 -4.61 -7.96
CA ARG A 33 -9.80 -4.30 -9.35
C ARG A 33 -9.93 -5.50 -10.28
N ALA A 34 -9.61 -6.70 -9.81
CA ALA A 34 -9.76 -7.92 -10.60
C ALA A 34 -11.24 -8.24 -10.90
N ALA A 35 -12.14 -7.90 -9.97
CA ALA A 35 -13.58 -8.11 -10.09
C ALA A 35 -14.33 -6.96 -10.81
N MET A 36 -13.64 -5.86 -11.18
CA MET A 36 -14.26 -4.74 -11.89
C MET A 36 -14.59 -5.08 -13.35
N LYS A 37 -15.61 -4.40 -13.88
CA LYS A 37 -15.99 -4.49 -15.30
C LYS A 37 -14.79 -4.11 -16.20
N PRO A 38 -14.61 -4.77 -17.36
CA PRO A 38 -13.45 -4.55 -18.24
C PRO A 38 -13.25 -3.07 -18.64
N GLN A 39 -14.35 -2.31 -18.77
CA GLN A 39 -14.34 -0.89 -19.11
C GLN A 39 -13.56 -0.02 -18.12
N TYR A 40 -13.59 -0.36 -16.83
CA TYR A 40 -12.92 0.42 -15.78
C TYR A 40 -11.62 -0.25 -15.30
N LYS A 41 -11.40 -1.49 -15.71
CA LYS A 41 -10.23 -2.29 -15.30
C LYS A 41 -8.93 -1.67 -15.79
N ALA A 42 -8.87 -1.22 -17.05
CA ALA A 42 -7.68 -0.60 -17.64
C ALA A 42 -7.24 0.67 -16.89
N GLU A 43 -8.20 1.53 -16.52
CA GLU A 43 -7.91 2.74 -15.75
C GLU A 43 -7.48 2.40 -14.31
N ALA A 44 -8.14 1.43 -13.68
CA ALA A 44 -7.81 0.97 -12.34
C ALA A 44 -6.42 0.31 -12.27
N GLU A 45 -6.02 -0.44 -13.30
CA GLU A 45 -4.68 -1.01 -13.45
C GLU A 45 -3.62 0.07 -13.66
N ARG A 46 -3.93 1.11 -14.45
CA ARG A 46 -3.02 2.26 -14.64
C ARG A 46 -2.69 2.95 -13.32
N VAL A 47 -3.67 3.13 -12.44
CA VAL A 47 -3.47 3.73 -11.11
C VAL A 47 -2.71 2.78 -10.16
N ALA A 48 -2.89 1.47 -10.31
CA ALA A 48 -2.20 0.47 -9.50
C ALA A 48 -0.69 0.37 -9.81
N ALA A 49 -0.26 0.80 -11.00
CA ALA A 49 1.14 0.77 -11.43
C ALA A 49 2.04 1.83 -10.76
N ALA A 50 1.57 2.53 -9.72
CA ALA A 50 2.34 3.51 -8.97
C ALA A 50 3.58 2.86 -8.32
N THR A 51 4.69 2.88 -9.06
CA THR A 51 5.93 2.20 -8.69
C THR A 51 6.78 3.15 -7.85
N VAL A 52 6.87 2.91 -6.55
CA VAL A 52 7.75 3.66 -5.65
C VAL A 52 9.15 3.06 -5.70
N LYS A 53 10.12 3.80 -6.24
CA LYS A 53 11.53 3.38 -6.26
C LYS A 53 12.05 3.30 -4.84
N THR A 54 12.29 2.08 -4.34
CA THR A 54 12.90 1.88 -3.03
C THR A 54 14.42 1.91 -3.19
N VAL A 55 15.05 3.02 -2.79
CA VAL A 55 16.51 3.12 -2.74
C VAL A 55 16.95 2.59 -1.39
N LYS A 56 17.79 1.55 -1.39
CA LYS A 56 18.46 1.11 -0.16
C LYS A 56 19.52 2.15 0.19
N PRO A 57 19.45 2.84 1.34
CA PRO A 57 20.54 3.71 1.75
C PRO A 57 21.80 2.86 1.92
N LYS A 58 22.89 3.29 1.28
CA LYS A 58 24.21 2.66 1.46
C LYS A 58 24.63 2.92 2.90
N LYS A 59 24.91 1.83 3.63
CA LYS A 59 25.37 1.89 5.02
C LYS A 59 26.84 2.34 5.00
N GLU A 60 27.11 3.53 5.53
CA GLU A 60 28.45 3.95 5.96
C GLU A 60 28.58 3.69 7.47
#